data_AF-A0A973TYR9-F1
#
_entry.id   AF-A0A973TYR9-F1
#
_cell.length_a   1.000
_cell.length_b   1.000
_cell.length_c   1.000
_cell.angle_alpha   90.00
_cell.angle_beta   90.00
_cell.angle_gamma   90.00
#
_symmetry.space_group_name_H-M   'P 1'
#
loop_
_entity.id
_entity.type
_entity.pdbx_description
1 polymer ?
#
loop_
_entity_poly.entity_id
_entity_poly.type
_entity_poly.pdbx_seq_one_letter_code
_entity_poly.pdbx_strand_id
1 'polypeptide(L)'
;MTTETHATTETPATTTGPYTGARLLAETVAALSERAPAIVAAAAEELREIRLGLHFHDGSEATMTARYSRLLVEPGLVGEPDVEVAFDDRAMNLVFDAQRPPVEQVLPQSLDVRGSRDRVLAVWRAFVLLSQRASGLRFVQQLWRDYRDQAPRLWGTTAGGPGPRHSPHGDEPTGWHAVDFLANRQPLDPGAQATIGGTANAAPRLLWDGRRSTGWWEVRPVNDADLVHTMTSCRARANREIDRLLPDREPKVDLYDLMRSYPTRQGKGLRPTLVFAACAAFGEKPENAVRAAAALELFHNGFLVHDDIADESTHRRGLPTMNTEFGNGLAVNTGDGLNLLAVDAVLANLETLGLARTLGLIQEAMHMCRESIEGQAMELGWIHRRVVPSRDEDYFTMSTKKTGWYTCITPCRMGAVCAGVTDPAVLSRFDEAFRLIGIAFQIQDDILNLVGDEALYGKEALGDLLEGKRTVMLIHLFRHAGDRERQRLGELLHQPRADKSQDNADELLAAMRRHGSIEYATELADRLAADGIARFERDLAVIPENEGKAVLRQIAHYVTTRPL
;
A
#
# COMPACT_ATOMS: atom_id res chain seq x y z
N MET A 1 -11.16 51.82 6.80
CA MET A 1 -11.78 51.19 5.61
C MET A 1 -10.88 50.05 5.20
N THR A 2 -11.09 48.92 5.86
CA THR A 2 -10.35 47.66 5.70
C THR A 2 -11.30 46.70 5.03
N THR A 3 -11.04 46.37 3.77
CA THR A 3 -11.76 45.33 3.03
C THR A 3 -11.07 44.00 3.31
N GLU A 4 -11.73 43.17 4.12
CA GLU A 4 -11.39 41.77 4.32
C GLU A 4 -11.77 40.99 3.05
N THR A 5 -10.77 40.39 2.40
CA THR A 5 -10.97 39.46 1.30
C THR A 5 -11.05 38.06 1.90
N HIS A 6 -12.27 37.52 1.99
CA HIS A 6 -12.50 36.13 2.39
C HIS A 6 -11.87 35.19 1.34
N ALA A 7 -10.82 34.48 1.75
CA ALA A 7 -10.31 33.34 1.00
C ALA A 7 -11.29 32.18 1.14
N THR A 8 -12.02 31.90 0.07
CA THR A 8 -12.81 30.67 -0.10
C THR A 8 -11.88 29.48 -0.18
N THR A 9 -11.97 28.61 0.81
CA THR A 9 -11.40 27.27 0.83
C THR A 9 -12.09 26.43 -0.25
N GLU A 10 -11.41 26.23 -1.38
CA GLU A 10 -11.83 25.26 -2.38
C GLU A 10 -11.62 23.84 -1.83
N THR A 11 -12.73 23.25 -1.41
CA THR A 11 -12.90 21.81 -1.19
C THR A 11 -12.49 21.06 -2.47
N PRO A 12 -11.73 19.95 -2.40
CA PRO A 12 -11.40 19.18 -3.60
C PRO A 12 -12.69 18.78 -4.31
N ALA A 13 -12.69 18.90 -5.65
CA ALA A 13 -13.83 18.63 -6.51
C ALA A 13 -14.46 17.28 -6.14
N THR A 14 -15.59 17.36 -5.44
CA THR A 14 -16.46 16.20 -5.25
C THR A 14 -16.95 15.83 -6.64
N THR A 15 -16.66 14.60 -7.07
CA THR A 15 -17.23 14.02 -8.29
C THR A 15 -18.76 13.99 -8.13
N THR A 16 -19.42 15.02 -8.65
CA THR A 16 -20.86 15.31 -8.58
C THR A 16 -21.68 14.46 -9.57
N GLY A 17 -21.35 13.17 -9.70
CA GLY A 17 -22.17 12.18 -10.38
C GLY A 17 -23.15 11.48 -9.42
N PRO A 18 -24.24 10.85 -9.93
CA PRO A 18 -25.13 10.05 -9.10
C PRO A 18 -24.37 8.90 -8.41
N TYR A 19 -24.71 8.61 -7.14
CA TYR A 19 -24.16 7.46 -6.42
C TYR A 19 -24.76 6.17 -6.97
N THR A 20 -23.98 5.40 -7.72
CA THR A 20 -24.39 4.13 -8.33
C THR A 20 -23.70 2.92 -7.70
N GLY A 21 -24.25 1.72 -7.88
CA GLY A 21 -23.65 0.46 -7.40
C GLY A 21 -22.25 0.24 -7.96
N ALA A 22 -22.06 0.52 -9.26
CA ALA A 22 -20.76 0.50 -9.92
C ALA A 22 -19.75 1.44 -9.24
N ARG A 23 -20.18 2.67 -8.93
CA ARG A 23 -19.35 3.67 -8.26
C ARG A 23 -19.00 3.25 -6.82
N LEU A 24 -19.96 2.74 -6.05
CA LEU A 24 -19.72 2.25 -4.68
C LEU A 24 -18.67 1.13 -4.67
N LEU A 25 -18.76 0.19 -5.60
CA LEU A 25 -17.79 -0.90 -5.68
C LEU A 25 -16.41 -0.38 -6.08
N ALA A 26 -16.33 0.52 -7.06
CA ALA A 26 -15.07 1.14 -7.46
C ALA A 26 -14.42 1.92 -6.30
N GLU A 27 -15.19 2.74 -5.57
CA GLU A 27 -14.73 3.46 -4.39
C GLU A 27 -14.31 2.50 -3.26
N THR A 28 -15.04 1.41 -3.05
CA THR A 28 -14.70 0.38 -2.05
C THR A 28 -13.37 -0.30 -2.39
N VAL A 29 -13.19 -0.74 -3.64
CA VAL A 29 -11.95 -1.39 -4.10
C VAL A 29 -10.77 -0.41 -4.09
N ALA A 30 -10.98 0.85 -4.48
CA ALA A 30 -9.96 1.89 -4.39
C ALA A 30 -9.53 2.13 -2.94
N ALA A 31 -10.49 2.29 -2.02
CA ALA A 31 -10.21 2.46 -0.60
C ALA A 31 -9.51 1.24 0.02
N LEU A 32 -9.89 0.03 -0.38
CA LEU A 32 -9.20 -1.20 0.04
C LEU A 32 -7.78 -1.28 -0.51
N SER A 33 -7.55 -0.87 -1.76
CA SER A 33 -6.23 -0.87 -2.39
C SER A 33 -5.27 0.09 -1.68
N GLU A 34 -5.79 1.17 -1.12
CA GLU A 34 -5.01 2.14 -0.34
C GLU A 34 -4.81 1.69 1.12
N ARG A 35 -5.88 1.20 1.78
CA ARG A 35 -5.92 1.05 3.24
C ARG A 35 -5.81 -0.38 3.73
N ALA A 36 -6.05 -1.37 2.87
CA ALA A 36 -5.92 -2.80 3.18
C ALA A 36 -5.48 -3.63 1.95
N PRO A 37 -4.32 -3.31 1.36
CA PRO A 37 -3.90 -3.83 0.05
C PRO A 37 -3.70 -5.35 0.01
N ALA A 38 -3.37 -6.00 1.14
CA ALA A 38 -3.28 -7.45 1.21
C ALA A 38 -4.63 -8.15 0.96
N ILE A 39 -5.75 -7.51 1.30
CA ILE A 39 -7.10 -8.05 1.02
C ILE A 39 -7.35 -8.03 -0.49
N VAL A 40 -7.01 -6.92 -1.15
CA VAL A 40 -7.14 -6.76 -2.60
C VAL A 40 -6.25 -7.74 -3.34
N ALA A 41 -5.00 -7.90 -2.90
CA ALA A 41 -4.05 -8.82 -3.51
C ALA A 41 -4.52 -10.28 -3.44
N ALA A 42 -5.04 -10.72 -2.28
CA ALA A 42 -5.59 -12.06 -2.12
C ALA A 42 -6.80 -12.31 -3.04
N ALA A 43 -7.66 -11.31 -3.21
CA ALA A 43 -8.79 -11.40 -4.13
C ALA A 43 -8.33 -11.39 -5.61
N ALA A 44 -7.32 -10.60 -5.95
CA ALA A 44 -6.72 -10.55 -7.29
C ALA A 44 -6.07 -11.88 -7.67
N GLU A 45 -5.39 -12.55 -6.73
CA GLU A 45 -4.79 -13.88 -6.95
C GLU A 45 -5.83 -14.96 -7.29
N GLU A 46 -7.02 -14.89 -6.67
CA GLU A 46 -8.13 -15.77 -7.01
C GLU A 46 -8.69 -15.49 -8.40
N LEU A 47 -8.85 -14.21 -8.77
CA LEU A 47 -9.39 -13.82 -10.09
C LEU A 47 -8.42 -14.04 -11.25
N ARG A 48 -7.11 -13.93 -11.02
CA ARG A 48 -6.07 -14.08 -12.06
C ARG A 48 -6.33 -13.17 -13.26
N GLU A 49 -6.54 -13.73 -14.46
CA GLU A 49 -6.82 -12.98 -15.69
C GLU A 49 -8.31 -12.92 -16.02
N ILE A 50 -9.20 -13.37 -15.12
CA ILE A 50 -10.65 -13.39 -15.37
C ILE A 50 -11.18 -11.96 -15.41
N ARG A 51 -11.79 -11.56 -16.54
CA ARG A 51 -12.53 -10.31 -16.66
C ARG A 51 -13.98 -10.48 -16.22
N LEU A 52 -14.41 -9.66 -15.26
CA LEU A 52 -15.79 -9.67 -14.77
C LEU A 52 -16.60 -8.53 -15.37
N GLY A 53 -17.77 -8.85 -15.93
CA GLY A 53 -18.83 -7.89 -16.22
C GLY A 53 -19.76 -7.82 -15.03
N LEU A 54 -19.87 -6.65 -14.39
CA LEU A 54 -20.66 -6.44 -13.18
C LEU A 54 -21.89 -5.61 -13.52
N HIS A 55 -23.06 -6.11 -13.16
CA HIS A 55 -24.34 -5.45 -13.41
C HIS A 55 -25.05 -5.18 -12.08
N PHE A 56 -25.56 -3.97 -11.90
CA PHE A 56 -26.21 -3.54 -10.67
C PHE A 56 -27.69 -3.23 -10.92
N HIS A 57 -28.52 -3.36 -9.87
CA HIS A 57 -29.96 -3.15 -9.96
C HIS A 57 -30.36 -1.72 -10.36
N ASP A 58 -29.52 -0.72 -10.07
CA ASP A 58 -29.72 0.67 -10.50
C ASP A 58 -29.43 0.90 -12.00
N GLY A 59 -29.10 -0.16 -12.74
CA GLY A 59 -28.77 -0.13 -14.16
C GLY A 59 -27.33 0.31 -14.46
N SER A 60 -26.52 0.58 -13.43
CA SER A 60 -25.09 0.81 -13.63
C SER A 60 -24.37 -0.50 -13.94
N GLU A 61 -23.24 -0.37 -14.63
CA GLU A 61 -22.37 -1.50 -14.99
C GLU A 61 -20.92 -1.14 -14.68
N ALA A 62 -20.10 -2.15 -14.44
CA ALA A 62 -18.66 -2.00 -14.28
C ALA A 62 -17.90 -3.22 -14.80
N THR A 63 -16.65 -3.03 -15.16
CA THR A 63 -15.71 -4.11 -15.46
C THR A 63 -14.74 -4.23 -14.31
N MET A 64 -14.58 -5.44 -13.77
CA MET A 64 -13.52 -5.74 -12.80
C MET A 64 -12.48 -6.67 -13.39
N THR A 65 -11.22 -6.28 -13.32
CA THR A 65 -10.08 -7.11 -13.73
C THR A 65 -9.05 -7.17 -12.61
N ALA A 66 -8.28 -8.26 -12.59
CA ALA A 66 -7.10 -8.37 -11.74
C ALA A 66 -5.84 -8.17 -12.59
N ARG A 67 -4.91 -7.39 -12.06
CA ARG A 67 -3.57 -7.19 -12.63
C ARG A 67 -2.55 -7.32 -11.51
N TYR A 68 -1.80 -8.42 -11.50
CA TYR A 68 -0.92 -8.79 -10.40
C TYR A 68 -1.66 -8.75 -9.04
N SER A 69 -1.21 -7.90 -8.11
CA SER A 69 -1.80 -7.72 -6.77
C SER A 69 -2.90 -6.63 -6.72
N ARG A 70 -3.38 -6.14 -7.86
CA ARG A 70 -4.38 -5.06 -7.94
C ARG A 70 -5.70 -5.57 -8.50
N LEU A 71 -6.79 -4.99 -8.00
CA LEU A 71 -8.10 -5.06 -8.63
C LEU A 71 -8.41 -3.71 -9.25
N LEU A 72 -8.78 -3.71 -10.52
CA LEU A 72 -9.19 -2.53 -11.26
C LEU A 72 -10.68 -2.63 -11.52
N VAL A 73 -11.42 -1.59 -11.14
CA VAL A 73 -12.86 -1.49 -11.37
C VAL A 73 -13.10 -0.26 -12.23
N GLU A 74 -13.53 -0.49 -13.47
CA GLU A 74 -13.79 0.55 -14.46
C GLU A 74 -15.31 0.69 -14.65
N PRO A 75 -15.88 1.91 -14.62
CA PRO A 75 -17.28 2.11 -14.94
C PRO A 75 -17.60 1.70 -16.39
N GLY A 76 -18.71 0.97 -16.58
CA GLY A 76 -19.12 0.42 -17.86
C GLY A 76 -18.49 -0.94 -18.20
N LEU A 77 -19.02 -1.59 -19.23
CA LEU A 77 -18.48 -2.84 -19.77
C LEU A 77 -17.36 -2.56 -20.77
N VAL A 78 -16.16 -3.06 -20.49
CA VAL A 78 -14.95 -2.88 -21.30
C VAL A 78 -14.54 -4.24 -21.88
N GLY A 79 -14.78 -4.42 -23.17
CA GLY A 79 -14.56 -5.70 -23.86
C GLY A 79 -15.57 -6.78 -23.47
N GLU A 80 -15.36 -8.00 -23.95
CA GLU A 80 -16.22 -9.14 -23.60
C GLU A 80 -15.84 -9.71 -22.22
N PRO A 81 -16.80 -9.86 -21.28
CA PRO A 81 -16.53 -10.44 -19.97
C PRO A 81 -16.34 -11.96 -20.05
N ASP A 82 -15.41 -12.48 -19.26
CA ASP A 82 -15.22 -13.93 -19.07
C ASP A 82 -16.27 -14.54 -18.15
N VAL A 83 -16.77 -13.72 -17.20
CA VAL A 83 -17.82 -14.05 -16.24
C VAL A 83 -18.69 -12.82 -16.02
N GLU A 84 -20.01 -13.00 -16.05
CA GLU A 84 -20.98 -11.98 -15.67
C GLU A 84 -21.41 -12.16 -14.22
N VAL A 85 -21.51 -11.06 -13.47
CA VAL A 85 -21.99 -11.02 -12.09
C VAL A 85 -23.11 -9.99 -12.01
N ALA A 86 -24.32 -10.42 -11.69
CA ALA A 86 -25.42 -9.51 -11.41
C ALA A 86 -25.67 -9.42 -9.91
N PHE A 87 -25.67 -8.20 -9.39
CA PHE A 87 -25.99 -7.90 -8.01
C PHE A 87 -27.39 -7.34 -7.90
N ASP A 88 -28.23 -7.99 -7.08
CA ASP A 88 -29.40 -7.31 -6.54
C ASP A 88 -29.00 -6.40 -5.35
N ASP A 89 -29.88 -5.49 -4.96
CA ASP A 89 -29.66 -4.56 -3.83
C ASP A 89 -29.37 -5.31 -2.50
N ARG A 90 -29.73 -6.58 -2.38
CA ARG A 90 -29.53 -7.37 -1.14
C ARG A 90 -28.15 -8.03 -1.14
N ALA A 91 -27.69 -8.56 -2.26
CA ALA A 91 -26.38 -9.17 -2.41
C ALA A 91 -25.25 -8.17 -2.28
N MET A 92 -25.43 -6.93 -2.76
CA MET A 92 -24.46 -5.87 -2.51
C MET A 92 -24.20 -5.69 -1.00
N ASN A 93 -25.26 -5.57 -0.19
CA ASN A 93 -25.12 -5.42 1.27
C ASN A 93 -24.33 -6.56 1.90
N LEU A 94 -24.57 -7.80 1.44
CA LEU A 94 -23.93 -8.98 2.00
C LEU A 94 -22.41 -9.02 1.74
N VAL A 95 -21.90 -8.29 0.74
CA VAL A 95 -20.46 -8.27 0.50
C VAL A 95 -19.74 -7.42 1.55
N PHE A 96 -20.23 -6.22 1.88
CA PHE A 96 -19.42 -5.27 2.66
C PHE A 96 -20.14 -4.55 3.82
N ASP A 97 -21.46 -4.69 4.06
CA ASP A 97 -22.15 -4.06 5.20
C ASP A 97 -22.27 -5.02 6.40
N ALA A 98 -21.49 -4.79 7.46
CA ALA A 98 -21.51 -5.59 8.69
C ALA A 98 -22.54 -5.11 9.72
N GLN A 99 -23.16 -3.93 9.53
CA GLN A 99 -24.14 -3.35 10.45
C GLN A 99 -25.56 -3.87 10.24
N ARG A 100 -25.84 -4.43 9.06
CA ARG A 100 -27.04 -5.22 8.79
C ARG A 100 -26.66 -6.69 8.62
N PRO A 101 -26.23 -7.38 9.70
CA PRO A 101 -26.11 -8.83 9.64
C PRO A 101 -27.48 -9.40 9.27
N PRO A 102 -27.56 -10.36 8.33
CA PRO A 102 -28.84 -10.86 7.87
C PRO A 102 -29.61 -11.46 9.05
N VAL A 103 -30.78 -10.89 9.33
CA VAL A 103 -31.83 -11.60 10.05
C VAL A 103 -32.36 -12.64 9.07
N GLU A 104 -31.71 -13.81 9.04
CA GLU A 104 -32.13 -14.99 8.28
C GLU A 104 -32.43 -14.74 6.78
N GLN A 105 -31.44 -14.95 5.89
CA GLN A 105 -31.56 -15.51 4.52
C GLN A 105 -30.47 -14.98 3.57
N VAL A 106 -29.71 -15.90 2.97
CA VAL A 106 -29.26 -15.74 1.57
C VAL A 106 -30.44 -16.23 0.73
N LEU A 107 -31.06 -15.32 -0.02
CA LEU A 107 -32.16 -15.67 -0.90
C LEU A 107 -31.61 -16.36 -2.16
N PRO A 108 -32.28 -17.41 -2.68
CA PRO A 108 -31.98 -17.90 -4.03
C PRO A 108 -32.01 -16.72 -5.01
N GLN A 109 -31.00 -16.64 -5.90
CA GLN A 109 -30.84 -15.62 -6.96
C GLN A 109 -30.24 -14.26 -6.54
N SER A 110 -29.75 -14.09 -5.31
CA SER A 110 -29.20 -12.79 -4.88
C SER A 110 -27.88 -12.41 -5.58
N LEU A 111 -27.01 -13.39 -5.85
CA LEU A 111 -25.81 -13.22 -6.69
C LEU A 111 -25.89 -14.20 -7.86
N ASP A 112 -26.14 -13.68 -9.07
CA ASP A 112 -26.13 -14.48 -10.30
C ASP A 112 -24.76 -14.36 -10.96
N VAL A 113 -24.04 -15.47 -11.02
CA VAL A 113 -22.67 -15.53 -11.57
C VAL A 113 -22.66 -16.51 -12.73
N ARG A 114 -22.42 -16.01 -13.95
CA ARG A 114 -22.53 -16.79 -15.20
C ARG A 114 -21.17 -16.89 -15.88
N GLY A 115 -20.72 -18.12 -16.11
CA GLY A 115 -19.44 -18.39 -16.77
C GLY A 115 -19.10 -19.88 -16.78
N SER A 116 -17.84 -20.21 -17.08
CA SER A 116 -17.35 -21.58 -16.90
C SER A 116 -17.21 -21.91 -15.41
N ARG A 117 -17.45 -23.18 -15.04
CA ARG A 117 -17.46 -23.62 -13.63
C ARG A 117 -16.24 -23.16 -12.83
N ASP A 118 -15.04 -23.31 -13.39
CA ASP A 118 -13.80 -22.98 -12.67
C ASP A 118 -13.65 -21.47 -12.46
N ARG A 119 -14.05 -20.67 -13.45
CA ARG A 119 -14.06 -19.20 -13.35
C ARG A 119 -15.10 -18.69 -12.37
N VAL A 120 -16.30 -19.27 -12.37
CA VAL A 120 -17.36 -18.97 -11.39
C VAL A 120 -16.85 -19.25 -9.96
N LEU A 121 -16.19 -20.39 -9.74
CA LEU A 121 -15.64 -20.71 -8.41
C LEU A 121 -14.54 -19.74 -7.97
N ALA A 122 -13.69 -19.27 -8.90
CA ALA A 122 -12.68 -18.26 -8.62
C ALA A 122 -13.32 -16.93 -8.20
N VAL A 123 -14.36 -16.48 -8.91
CA VAL A 123 -15.14 -15.29 -8.55
C VAL A 123 -15.73 -15.41 -7.15
N TRP A 124 -16.35 -16.54 -6.84
CA TRP A 124 -16.90 -16.78 -5.50
C TRP A 124 -15.83 -16.71 -4.40
N ARG A 125 -14.65 -17.30 -4.61
CA ARG A 125 -13.56 -17.22 -3.62
C ARG A 125 -13.07 -15.78 -3.43
N ALA A 126 -12.92 -15.03 -4.51
CA ALA A 126 -12.52 -13.63 -4.45
C ALA A 126 -13.51 -12.76 -3.66
N PHE A 127 -14.81 -12.85 -3.96
CA PHE A 127 -15.84 -12.09 -3.24
C PHE A 127 -16.00 -12.51 -1.78
N VAL A 128 -15.80 -13.80 -1.46
CA VAL A 128 -15.77 -14.28 -0.07
C VAL A 128 -14.61 -13.67 0.70
N LEU A 129 -13.40 -13.65 0.12
CA LEU A 129 -12.23 -13.05 0.75
C LEU A 129 -12.43 -11.56 1.00
N LEU A 130 -12.91 -10.84 -0.02
CA LEU A 130 -13.26 -9.42 0.11
C LEU A 130 -14.27 -9.23 1.23
N SER A 131 -15.37 -10.00 1.23
CA SER A 131 -16.42 -9.85 2.22
C SER A 131 -15.96 -10.14 3.64
N GLN A 132 -15.28 -11.26 3.85
CA GLN A 132 -14.82 -11.68 5.18
C GLN A 132 -13.79 -10.71 5.76
N ARG A 133 -12.86 -10.20 4.95
CA ARG A 133 -11.76 -9.36 5.44
C ARG A 133 -12.08 -7.87 5.43
N ALA A 134 -12.82 -7.38 4.44
CA ALA A 134 -13.07 -5.95 4.28
C ALA A 134 -14.28 -5.45 5.07
N SER A 135 -15.32 -6.27 5.26
CA SER A 135 -16.55 -5.83 5.96
C SER A 135 -16.27 -5.42 7.42
N GLY A 136 -15.26 -5.98 8.07
CA GLY A 136 -14.86 -5.56 9.42
C GLY A 136 -14.22 -4.15 9.50
N LEU A 137 -13.82 -3.57 8.37
CA LEU A 137 -13.06 -2.31 8.35
C LEU A 137 -13.98 -1.09 8.47
N ARG A 138 -13.65 -0.19 9.40
CA ARG A 138 -14.47 1.00 9.70
C ARG A 138 -14.68 1.92 8.49
N PHE A 139 -13.67 2.08 7.63
CA PHE A 139 -13.78 2.94 6.44
C PHE A 139 -14.68 2.32 5.38
N VAL A 140 -14.69 0.99 5.23
CA VAL A 140 -15.64 0.27 4.36
C VAL A 140 -17.05 0.48 4.90
N GLN A 141 -17.25 0.27 6.20
CA GLN A 141 -18.55 0.55 6.82
C GLN A 141 -19.02 1.99 6.63
N GLN A 142 -18.10 2.96 6.64
CA GLN A 142 -18.45 4.37 6.43
C GLN A 142 -18.90 4.63 4.99
N LEU A 143 -18.15 4.17 3.97
CA LEU A 143 -18.53 4.29 2.55
C LEU A 143 -19.93 3.72 2.29
N TRP A 144 -20.21 2.55 2.87
CA TRP A 144 -21.48 1.86 2.69
C TRP A 144 -22.64 2.54 3.43
N ARG A 145 -22.40 3.15 4.60
CA ARG A 145 -23.38 4.01 5.26
C ARG A 145 -23.68 5.26 4.44
N ASP A 146 -22.65 5.96 3.97
CA ASP A 146 -22.79 7.20 3.21
C ASP A 146 -23.57 6.96 1.92
N TYR A 147 -23.28 5.86 1.22
CA TYR A 147 -24.05 5.44 0.04
C TYR A 147 -25.52 5.17 0.37
N ARG A 148 -25.80 4.46 1.47
CA ARG A 148 -27.17 4.15 1.90
C ARG A 148 -27.97 5.41 2.23
N ASP A 149 -27.35 6.36 2.92
CA ASP A 149 -28.00 7.62 3.30
C ASP A 149 -28.33 8.48 2.08
N GLN A 150 -27.54 8.37 1.01
CA GLN A 150 -27.73 9.11 -0.24
C GLN A 150 -28.67 8.41 -1.24
N ALA A 151 -28.78 7.08 -1.20
CA ALA A 151 -29.64 6.30 -2.09
C ALA A 151 -30.66 5.38 -1.35
N PRO A 152 -31.45 5.90 -0.38
CA PRO A 152 -32.28 5.06 0.50
C PRO A 152 -33.35 4.24 -0.24
N ARG A 153 -33.74 4.65 -1.46
CA ARG A 153 -34.72 3.94 -2.29
C ARG A 153 -34.21 2.58 -2.79
N LEU A 154 -32.89 2.41 -2.98
CA LEU A 154 -32.27 1.14 -3.36
C LEU A 154 -32.21 0.15 -2.18
N TRP A 155 -32.33 0.62 -0.94
CA TRP A 155 -32.07 -0.18 0.25
C TRP A 155 -33.32 -0.45 1.12
N GLY A 156 -34.49 -0.04 0.64
CA GLY A 156 -35.76 -0.04 1.39
C GLY A 156 -35.83 1.07 2.45
N THR A 157 -37.04 1.45 2.86
CA THR A 157 -37.24 2.48 3.89
C THR A 157 -36.59 2.07 5.22
N THR A 158 -35.82 2.98 5.81
CA THR A 158 -35.38 2.88 7.21
C THR A 158 -36.63 2.88 8.09
N ALA A 159 -37.01 1.70 8.60
CA ALA A 159 -38.00 1.63 9.66
C ALA A 159 -37.39 2.28 10.91
N GLY A 160 -37.76 3.54 11.16
CA GLY A 160 -37.52 4.22 12.43
C GLY A 160 -38.25 3.48 13.54
N GLY A 161 -37.55 2.56 14.21
CA GLY A 161 -37.99 1.88 15.41
C GLY A 161 -36.83 1.79 16.41
N PRO A 162 -37.09 1.87 17.72
CA PRO A 162 -36.04 1.88 18.73
C PRO A 162 -35.22 0.57 18.65
N GLY A 163 -33.92 0.66 18.91
CA GLY A 163 -32.91 -0.38 18.67
C GLY A 163 -33.19 -1.77 19.25
N PRO A 164 -32.37 -2.77 18.87
CA PRO A 164 -32.71 -4.18 19.09
C PRO A 164 -32.79 -4.49 20.59
N ARG A 165 -34.01 -4.78 21.07
CA ARG A 165 -34.23 -5.44 22.35
C ARG A 165 -35.01 -6.74 22.13
N HIS A 166 -34.29 -7.80 22.46
CA HIS A 166 -34.70 -9.16 22.81
C HIS A 166 -35.50 -9.99 21.81
N SER A 167 -34.94 -11.18 21.54
CA SER A 167 -35.62 -12.36 21.03
C SER A 167 -36.76 -12.75 21.97
N PRO A 168 -37.95 -13.04 21.41
CA PRO A 168 -38.56 -14.30 21.76
C PRO A 168 -39.27 -14.96 20.57
N HIS A 169 -39.24 -16.28 20.55
CA HIS A 169 -40.13 -17.11 19.74
C HIS A 169 -41.62 -16.75 19.94
N GLY A 170 -42.37 -16.86 18.83
CA GLY A 170 -43.83 -17.05 18.76
C GLY A 170 -44.62 -15.76 18.51
N ASP A 171 -45.64 -15.70 17.66
CA ASP A 171 -46.24 -16.65 16.72
C ASP A 171 -47.13 -15.82 15.78
N GLU A 172 -47.01 -15.96 14.45
CA GLU A 172 -48.10 -16.07 13.46
C GLU A 172 -47.54 -16.09 12.01
N PRO A 173 -48.21 -16.76 11.05
CA PRO A 173 -47.60 -17.90 10.34
C PRO A 173 -47.30 -17.62 8.87
N THR A 174 -46.09 -17.99 8.42
CA THR A 174 -45.68 -17.93 7.00
C THR A 174 -46.15 -19.13 6.16
N GLY A 175 -46.99 -20.02 6.71
CA GLY A 175 -47.72 -20.99 5.91
C GLY A 175 -46.91 -22.13 5.30
N TRP A 176 -45.75 -22.49 5.85
CA TRP A 176 -45.01 -23.69 5.42
C TRP A 176 -44.71 -24.60 6.62
N HIS A 177 -45.37 -25.76 6.63
CA HIS A 177 -45.41 -26.72 7.74
C HIS A 177 -44.19 -27.65 7.76
N ALA A 178 -43.53 -27.73 8.92
CA ALA A 178 -42.32 -28.49 9.21
C ALA A 178 -42.51 -30.02 9.37
N VAL A 179 -43.45 -30.65 8.64
CA VAL A 179 -43.78 -32.07 8.84
C VAL A 179 -43.09 -33.03 7.86
N ASP A 180 -42.39 -32.52 6.83
CA ASP A 180 -41.67 -33.38 5.87
C ASP A 180 -40.26 -33.81 6.33
N PHE A 181 -39.77 -33.27 7.44
CA PHE A 181 -38.48 -33.64 8.04
C PHE A 181 -38.48 -35.05 8.68
N LEU A 182 -39.65 -35.61 9.00
CA LEU A 182 -39.80 -36.88 9.70
C LEU A 182 -39.86 -38.13 8.80
N ALA A 183 -39.75 -38.00 7.47
CA ALA A 183 -39.88 -39.15 6.56
C ALA A 183 -38.56 -39.85 6.16
N ASN A 184 -37.41 -39.44 6.72
CA ASN A 184 -36.12 -40.13 6.61
C ASN A 184 -35.72 -40.62 5.19
N ARG A 185 -35.96 -39.81 4.15
CA ARG A 185 -35.46 -40.08 2.79
C ARG A 185 -34.06 -39.48 2.63
N GLN A 186 -33.07 -40.35 2.40
CA GLN A 186 -31.73 -39.91 2.00
C GLN A 186 -31.78 -39.20 0.63
N PRO A 187 -30.81 -38.32 0.33
CA PRO A 187 -30.74 -37.63 -0.95
C PRO A 187 -30.52 -38.65 -2.08
N LEU A 188 -31.29 -38.52 -3.15
CA LEU A 188 -30.92 -39.12 -4.43
C LEU A 188 -29.71 -38.35 -4.97
N ASP A 189 -28.67 -39.08 -5.37
CA ASP A 189 -27.68 -38.56 -6.31
C ASP A 189 -28.35 -38.46 -7.69
N PRO A 190 -28.25 -37.31 -8.39
CA PRO A 190 -27.91 -37.44 -9.80
C PRO A 190 -27.02 -36.30 -10.32
N GLY A 191 -25.82 -36.67 -10.76
CA GLY A 191 -25.11 -35.96 -11.80
C GLY A 191 -25.96 -35.81 -13.07
N ALA A 192 -26.29 -34.57 -13.40
CA ALA A 192 -26.40 -34.03 -14.75
C ALA A 192 -26.46 -32.50 -14.61
N GLN A 193 -25.30 -31.84 -14.73
CA GLN A 193 -25.25 -30.39 -14.88
C GLN A 193 -25.84 -30.05 -16.25
N ALA A 194 -26.94 -29.31 -16.28
CA ALA A 194 -27.50 -28.81 -17.52
C ALA A 194 -26.62 -27.67 -18.05
N THR A 195 -25.82 -27.95 -19.08
CA THR A 195 -25.25 -26.94 -19.96
C THR A 195 -26.36 -26.42 -20.87
N ILE A 196 -26.68 -25.13 -20.77
CA ILE A 196 -27.51 -24.45 -21.76
C ILE A 196 -26.54 -23.67 -22.65
N GLY A 197 -26.36 -24.07 -23.91
CA GLY A 197 -25.48 -23.37 -24.86
C GLY A 197 -23.97 -23.43 -24.56
N GLY A 198 -23.52 -24.31 -23.66
CA GLY A 198 -22.09 -24.44 -23.28
C GLY A 198 -21.66 -23.64 -22.05
N THR A 199 -22.54 -22.80 -21.50
CA THR A 199 -22.34 -22.10 -20.22
C THR A 199 -22.92 -22.91 -19.06
N ALA A 200 -22.18 -22.98 -17.96
CA ALA A 200 -22.64 -23.65 -16.74
C ALA A 200 -23.46 -22.65 -15.92
N ASN A 201 -24.77 -22.90 -15.79
CA ASN A 201 -25.61 -22.14 -14.88
C ASN A 201 -25.47 -22.78 -13.49
N ALA A 202 -24.53 -22.29 -12.68
CA ALA A 202 -24.35 -22.78 -11.32
C ALA A 202 -25.43 -22.14 -10.44
N ALA A 203 -26.31 -22.95 -9.85
CA ALA A 203 -27.24 -22.45 -8.84
C ALA A 203 -26.44 -21.70 -7.76
N PRO A 204 -26.92 -20.54 -7.27
CA PRO A 204 -26.23 -19.74 -6.27
C PRO A 204 -25.80 -20.64 -5.13
N ARG A 205 -24.49 -20.77 -4.91
CA ARG A 205 -24.00 -21.47 -3.74
C ARG A 205 -24.11 -20.49 -2.59
N LEU A 206 -24.85 -20.90 -1.58
CA LEU A 206 -24.76 -20.30 -0.27
C LEU A 206 -23.27 -20.09 0.08
N LEU A 207 -22.89 -18.85 0.39
CA LEU A 207 -21.63 -18.59 1.09
C LEU A 207 -21.59 -19.26 2.47
N TRP A 208 -22.74 -19.78 2.91
CA TRP A 208 -22.98 -20.39 4.22
C TRP A 208 -24.01 -21.53 4.10
N ASP A 209 -23.58 -22.80 4.12
CA ASP A 209 -24.48 -23.95 3.88
C ASP A 209 -25.32 -24.37 5.09
N GLY A 210 -25.22 -23.64 6.21
CA GLY A 210 -25.96 -23.89 7.45
C GLY A 210 -25.72 -25.27 8.08
N ARG A 211 -24.83 -26.09 7.54
CA ARG A 211 -24.63 -27.48 7.98
C ARG A 211 -23.20 -27.76 8.42
N ARG A 212 -22.19 -27.00 7.98
CA ARG A 212 -20.79 -27.23 8.38
C ARG A 212 -19.85 -26.03 8.53
N SER A 213 -20.32 -24.78 8.50
CA SER A 213 -19.46 -23.64 8.82
C SER A 213 -19.88 -23.00 10.15
N THR A 214 -18.91 -22.89 11.06
CA THR A 214 -18.89 -21.83 12.07
C THR A 214 -19.36 -20.52 11.44
N GLY A 215 -20.19 -19.73 12.12
CA GLY A 215 -20.65 -18.44 11.60
C GLY A 215 -19.47 -17.64 11.05
N TRP A 216 -19.66 -16.81 10.02
CA TRP A 216 -18.55 -15.98 9.51
C TRP A 216 -17.96 -15.06 10.60
N TRP A 217 -18.72 -14.81 11.67
CA TRP A 217 -18.31 -14.13 12.92
C TRP A 217 -17.57 -15.03 13.94
N GLU A 218 -17.59 -16.35 13.78
CA GLU A 218 -16.84 -17.34 14.59
C GLU A 218 -15.48 -17.68 13.98
N VAL A 219 -15.23 -17.25 12.73
CA VAL A 219 -13.89 -17.30 12.13
C VAL A 219 -13.01 -16.30 12.88
N ARG A 220 -11.81 -16.75 13.27
CA ARG A 220 -10.83 -15.98 14.08
C ARG A 220 -10.79 -14.50 13.69
N PRO A 221 -10.60 -13.58 14.66
CA PRO A 221 -10.52 -12.15 14.39
C PRO A 221 -9.62 -11.89 13.18
N VAL A 222 -10.16 -11.17 12.20
CA VAL A 222 -9.38 -10.75 11.04
C VAL A 222 -8.38 -9.73 11.57
N ASN A 223 -7.12 -10.13 11.63
CA ASN A 223 -6.01 -9.31 12.08
C ASN A 223 -5.63 -8.21 11.07
N ASP A 224 -6.53 -7.86 10.14
CA ASP A 224 -6.32 -6.81 9.15
C ASP A 224 -6.71 -5.47 9.76
N ALA A 225 -5.71 -4.62 9.93
CA ALA A 225 -5.91 -3.24 10.36
C ALA A 225 -6.08 -2.33 9.15
N ASP A 226 -6.64 -1.15 9.40
CA ASP A 226 -6.50 -0.03 8.49
C ASP A 226 -5.03 0.39 8.48
N LEU A 227 -4.33 0.10 7.37
CA LEU A 227 -2.90 0.30 7.25
C LEU A 227 -2.54 1.77 7.38
N VAL A 228 -3.29 2.68 6.78
CA VAL A 228 -3.01 4.13 6.82
C VAL A 228 -3.15 4.66 8.25
N HIS A 229 -4.19 4.22 8.97
CA HIS A 229 -4.36 4.55 10.39
C HIS A 229 -3.23 3.97 11.25
N THR A 230 -2.84 2.73 10.98
CA THR A 230 -1.73 2.04 11.67
C THR A 230 -0.43 2.81 11.46
N MET A 231 -0.10 3.15 10.21
CA MET A 231 1.09 3.90 9.84
C MET A 231 1.12 5.29 10.47
N THR A 232 -0.02 5.98 10.52
CA THR A 232 -0.17 7.26 11.21
C THR A 232 0.12 7.14 12.71
N SER A 233 -0.40 6.08 13.34
CA SER A 233 -0.21 5.82 14.78
C SER A 233 1.25 5.47 15.10
N CYS A 234 1.87 4.62 14.29
CA CYS A 234 3.28 4.25 14.40
C CYS A 234 4.20 5.47 14.22
N ARG A 235 3.95 6.30 13.19
CA ARG A 235 4.66 7.57 12.98
C ARG A 235 4.54 8.48 14.19
N ALA A 236 3.32 8.67 14.71
CA ALA A 236 3.10 9.54 15.87
C ALA A 236 3.84 9.04 17.12
N ARG A 237 3.96 7.72 17.32
CA ARG A 237 4.75 7.12 18.41
C ARG A 237 6.25 7.40 18.24
N ALA A 238 6.80 7.20 17.04
CA ALA A 238 8.21 7.48 16.76
C ALA A 238 8.53 8.98 16.91
N ASN A 239 7.69 9.86 16.36
CA ASN A 239 7.89 11.31 16.44
C ASN A 239 7.86 11.83 17.88
N ARG A 240 6.95 11.30 18.74
CA ARG A 240 6.96 11.67 20.17
C ARG A 240 8.26 11.29 20.87
N GLU A 241 8.86 10.16 20.50
CA GLU A 241 10.16 9.78 21.07
C GLU A 241 11.29 10.65 20.51
N ILE A 242 11.25 11.00 19.22
CA ILE A 242 12.19 11.97 18.63
C ILE A 242 12.12 13.31 19.35
N ASP A 243 10.91 13.85 19.58
CA ASP A 243 10.71 15.11 20.30
C ASP A 243 11.24 15.04 21.73
N ARG A 244 11.10 13.88 22.40
CA ARG A 244 11.65 13.63 23.75
C ARG A 244 13.18 13.61 23.75
N LEU A 245 13.80 13.08 22.70
CA LEU A 245 15.26 12.96 22.58
C LEU A 245 15.91 14.27 22.14
N LEU A 246 15.22 15.10 21.36
CA LEU A 246 15.74 16.38 20.89
C LEU A 246 15.90 17.38 22.04
N PRO A 247 17.12 17.87 22.31
CA PRO A 247 17.36 18.84 23.37
C PRO A 247 16.61 20.15 23.15
N ASP A 248 16.21 20.78 24.25
CA ASP A 248 15.63 22.13 24.27
C ASP A 248 16.61 23.09 24.98
N ARG A 249 17.72 23.40 24.30
CA ARG A 249 18.82 24.25 24.81
C ARG A 249 19.57 24.93 23.67
N GLU A 250 20.53 25.79 23.98
CA GLU A 250 21.37 26.42 22.95
C GLU A 250 22.37 25.43 22.29
N PRO A 251 22.65 25.57 20.97
CA PRO A 251 22.08 26.53 20.02
C PRO A 251 20.69 26.08 19.53
N LYS A 252 19.62 26.75 19.97
CA LYS A 252 18.25 26.28 19.74
C LYS A 252 17.81 26.52 18.30
N VAL A 253 17.95 27.76 17.84
CA VAL A 253 17.52 28.21 16.51
C VAL A 253 18.38 27.59 15.40
N ASP A 254 19.71 27.61 15.57
CA ASP A 254 20.66 27.22 14.52
C ASP A 254 20.87 25.69 14.41
N LEU A 255 20.27 24.89 15.30
CA LEU A 255 20.44 23.43 15.27
C LEU A 255 19.18 22.70 15.69
N TYR A 256 18.73 22.82 16.94
CA TYR A 256 17.70 21.91 17.45
C TYR A 256 16.32 22.15 16.81
N ASP A 257 15.98 23.40 16.49
CA ASP A 257 14.75 23.71 15.76
C ASP A 257 14.84 23.25 14.29
N LEU A 258 16.03 23.32 13.66
CA LEU A 258 16.28 22.76 12.34
C LEU A 258 16.17 21.22 12.34
N MET A 259 16.70 20.55 13.37
CA MET A 259 16.56 19.10 13.55
C MET A 259 15.09 18.67 13.74
N ARG A 260 14.23 19.53 14.30
CA ARG A 260 12.77 19.29 14.39
C ARG A 260 12.04 19.49 13.07
N SER A 261 12.56 20.35 12.19
CA SER A 261 11.85 20.78 10.98
C SER A 261 11.59 19.66 9.96
N TYR A 262 12.54 18.74 9.75
CA TYR A 262 12.38 17.65 8.77
C TYR A 262 11.45 16.52 9.26
N PRO A 263 11.61 16.01 10.50
CA PRO A 263 10.70 15.00 11.07
C PRO A 263 9.23 15.44 11.18
N THR A 264 8.98 16.74 11.29
CA THR A 264 7.60 17.29 11.37
C THR A 264 6.93 17.44 10.01
N ARG A 265 7.68 17.39 8.89
CA ARG A 265 7.08 17.39 7.53
C ARG A 265 6.26 16.13 7.30
N GLN A 266 5.30 16.21 6.38
CA GLN A 266 4.41 15.10 6.04
C GLN A 266 5.19 13.82 5.64
N GLY A 267 5.10 12.77 6.47
CA GLY A 267 5.71 11.46 6.19
C GLY A 267 4.70 10.32 6.26
N LYS A 268 4.89 9.23 5.51
CA LYS A 268 3.89 8.13 5.50
C LYS A 268 3.93 7.24 6.73
N GLY A 269 5.07 7.15 7.44
CA GLY A 269 5.23 6.26 8.58
C GLY A 269 5.56 4.80 8.22
N LEU A 270 6.05 4.55 7.01
CA LEU A 270 6.36 3.20 6.52
C LEU A 270 7.40 2.48 7.41
N ARG A 271 8.58 3.09 7.58
CA ARG A 271 9.70 2.55 8.35
C ARG A 271 9.36 2.26 9.82
N PRO A 272 8.77 3.19 10.61
CA PRO A 272 8.40 2.88 11.98
C PRO A 272 7.38 1.75 12.03
N THR A 273 6.44 1.68 11.08
CA THR A 273 5.44 0.59 11.05
C THR A 273 6.09 -0.76 10.82
N LEU A 274 7.06 -0.87 9.90
CA LEU A 274 7.81 -2.12 9.70
C LEU A 274 8.57 -2.56 10.97
N VAL A 275 9.18 -1.62 11.70
CA VAL A 275 9.85 -1.90 12.98
C VAL A 275 8.87 -2.46 14.02
N PHE A 276 7.73 -1.78 14.21
CA PHE A 276 6.71 -2.21 15.17
C PHE A 276 6.07 -3.55 14.78
N ALA A 277 5.75 -3.71 13.50
CA ALA A 277 5.12 -4.91 12.97
C ALA A 277 6.04 -6.12 13.08
N ALA A 278 7.33 -5.99 12.76
CA ALA A 278 8.29 -7.07 12.93
C ALA A 278 8.50 -7.44 14.41
N CYS A 279 8.55 -6.46 15.32
CA CYS A 279 8.60 -6.73 16.76
C CYS A 279 7.38 -7.57 17.22
N ALA A 280 6.17 -7.14 16.83
CA ALA A 280 4.94 -7.85 17.13
C ALA A 280 4.87 -9.24 16.47
N ALA A 281 5.44 -9.38 15.27
CA ALA A 281 5.43 -10.63 14.53
C ALA A 281 6.18 -11.75 15.27
N PHE A 282 7.20 -11.39 16.05
CA PHE A 282 7.93 -12.31 16.93
C PHE A 282 7.35 -12.39 18.36
N GLY A 283 6.15 -11.87 18.58
CA GLY A 283 5.39 -12.05 19.83
C GLY A 283 5.73 -11.06 20.95
N GLU A 284 6.46 -10.00 20.64
CA GLU A 284 6.87 -8.97 21.62
C GLU A 284 6.03 -7.69 21.50
N LYS A 285 6.07 -6.89 22.55
CA LYS A 285 5.27 -5.65 22.61
C LYS A 285 5.86 -4.58 21.68
N PRO A 286 5.07 -3.96 20.77
CA PRO A 286 5.55 -2.86 19.92
C PRO A 286 6.21 -1.71 20.70
N GLU A 287 5.80 -1.49 21.95
CA GLU A 287 6.37 -0.47 22.84
C GLU A 287 7.88 -0.63 23.05
N ASN A 288 8.39 -1.86 22.99
CA ASN A 288 9.82 -2.16 23.12
C ASN A 288 10.64 -1.66 21.92
N ALA A 289 10.00 -1.38 20.78
CA ALA A 289 10.66 -0.97 19.55
C ALA A 289 10.58 0.54 19.28
N VAL A 290 10.02 1.34 20.19
CA VAL A 290 9.80 2.79 19.98
C VAL A 290 11.11 3.54 19.74
N ARG A 291 12.14 3.30 20.56
CA ARG A 291 13.46 3.95 20.41
C ARG A 291 14.17 3.51 19.13
N ALA A 292 14.05 2.24 18.74
CA ALA A 292 14.58 1.74 17.47
C ALA A 292 13.89 2.39 16.26
N ALA A 293 12.55 2.53 16.30
CA ALA A 293 11.78 3.20 15.27
C ALA A 293 12.14 4.70 15.17
N ALA A 294 12.31 5.37 16.31
CA ALA A 294 12.77 6.76 16.37
C ALA A 294 14.18 6.93 15.79
N ALA A 295 15.12 6.05 16.15
CA ALA A 295 16.47 6.05 15.59
C ALA A 295 16.47 5.92 14.07
N LEU A 296 15.66 4.99 13.53
CA LEU A 296 15.56 4.78 12.09
C LEU A 296 14.99 6.01 11.36
N GLU A 297 13.98 6.67 11.93
CA GLU A 297 13.44 7.92 11.37
C GLU A 297 14.45 9.08 11.50
N LEU A 298 15.25 9.15 12.57
CA LEU A 298 16.32 10.15 12.69
C LEU A 298 17.39 9.96 11.61
N PHE A 299 17.87 8.73 11.39
CA PHE A 299 18.78 8.42 10.28
C PHE A 299 18.16 8.79 8.93
N HIS A 300 16.90 8.41 8.69
CA HIS A 300 16.20 8.78 7.47
C HIS A 300 16.18 10.29 7.24
N ASN A 301 15.82 11.08 8.25
CA ASN A 301 15.78 12.54 8.11
C ASN A 301 17.19 13.12 7.94
N GLY A 302 18.21 12.59 8.61
CA GLY A 302 19.61 12.97 8.38
C GLY A 302 20.04 12.72 6.93
N PHE A 303 19.74 11.52 6.40
CA PHE A 303 20.01 11.18 4.99
C PHE A 303 19.27 12.11 4.04
N LEU A 304 18.00 12.45 4.30
CA LEU A 304 17.25 13.38 3.45
C LEU A 304 17.88 14.78 3.40
N VAL A 305 18.35 15.30 4.53
CA VAL A 305 19.01 16.62 4.56
C VAL A 305 20.29 16.60 3.73
N HIS A 306 21.09 15.54 3.84
CA HIS A 306 22.32 15.39 3.05
C HIS A 306 22.05 15.10 1.56
N ASP A 307 21.01 14.32 1.24
CA ASP A 307 20.58 14.02 -0.13
C ASP A 307 20.09 15.30 -0.83
N ASP A 308 19.33 16.17 -0.15
CA ASP A 308 18.88 17.46 -0.69
C ASP A 308 20.05 18.38 -1.09
N ILE A 309 21.18 18.31 -0.37
CA ILE A 309 22.40 19.04 -0.73
C ILE A 309 23.05 18.39 -1.97
N ALA A 310 23.17 17.06 -1.98
CA ALA A 310 23.84 16.32 -3.05
C ALA A 310 23.08 16.40 -4.39
N ASP A 311 21.75 16.40 -4.33
CA ASP A 311 20.86 16.49 -5.48
C ASP A 311 20.56 17.94 -5.91
N GLU A 312 21.02 18.94 -5.12
CA GLU A 312 20.69 20.36 -5.29
C GLU A 312 19.17 20.61 -5.34
N SER A 313 18.39 19.81 -4.60
CA SER A 313 16.94 19.90 -4.55
C SER A 313 16.50 21.21 -3.89
N THR A 314 15.46 21.84 -4.44
CA THR A 314 14.94 23.13 -3.93
C THR A 314 13.77 22.97 -2.97
N HIS A 315 12.99 21.88 -3.10
CA HIS A 315 11.80 21.61 -2.30
C HIS A 315 11.76 20.16 -1.83
N ARG A 316 11.21 19.95 -0.63
CA ARG A 316 10.88 18.64 -0.08
C ARG A 316 9.59 18.68 0.72
N ARG A 317 8.62 17.85 0.29
CA ARG A 317 7.28 17.72 0.93
C ARG A 317 6.56 19.08 0.98
N GLY A 318 6.60 19.82 -0.14
CA GLY A 318 5.93 21.12 -0.29
C GLY A 318 6.61 22.31 0.40
N LEU A 319 7.76 22.11 1.06
CA LEU A 319 8.52 23.17 1.73
C LEU A 319 9.93 23.29 1.15
N PRO A 320 10.58 24.47 1.18
CA PRO A 320 11.98 24.62 0.80
C PRO A 320 12.91 23.63 1.50
N THR A 321 13.97 23.20 0.82
CA THR A 321 15.02 22.39 1.44
C THR A 321 15.88 23.24 2.36
N MET A 322 16.48 22.60 3.38
CA MET A 322 17.28 23.32 4.38
C MET A 322 18.48 24.05 3.78
N ASN A 323 19.12 23.45 2.76
CA ASN A 323 20.22 24.08 2.04
C ASN A 323 19.78 25.31 1.24
N THR A 324 18.54 25.30 0.74
CA THR A 324 17.96 26.45 0.03
C THR A 324 17.64 27.60 0.98
N GLU A 325 17.08 27.29 2.16
CA GLU A 325 16.61 28.30 3.12
C GLU A 325 17.74 28.83 4.04
N PHE A 326 18.63 27.96 4.51
CA PHE A 326 19.64 28.27 5.53
C PHE A 326 21.08 28.09 5.05
N GLY A 327 21.28 27.62 3.82
CA GLY A 327 22.59 27.36 3.24
C GLY A 327 23.19 26.00 3.62
N ASN A 328 24.17 25.57 2.82
CA ASN A 328 24.78 24.23 2.95
C ASN A 328 25.43 23.98 4.32
N GLY A 329 26.03 24.99 4.95
CA GLY A 329 26.73 24.82 6.24
C GLY A 329 25.80 24.36 7.36
N LEU A 330 24.65 25.02 7.53
CA LEU A 330 23.65 24.66 8.53
C LEU A 330 22.96 23.34 8.18
N ALA A 331 22.70 23.10 6.89
CA ALA A 331 22.10 21.84 6.44
C ALA A 331 23.00 20.63 6.73
N VAL A 332 24.30 20.68 6.39
CA VAL A 332 25.26 19.60 6.70
C VAL A 332 25.31 19.34 8.20
N ASN A 333 25.49 20.38 9.01
CA ASN A 333 25.58 20.27 10.46
C ASN A 333 24.29 19.70 11.09
N THR A 334 23.12 20.04 10.55
CA THR A 334 21.84 19.50 11.00
C THR A 334 21.70 18.02 10.65
N GLY A 335 22.08 17.62 9.43
CA GLY A 335 22.09 16.20 9.05
C GLY A 335 23.04 15.37 9.91
N ASP A 336 24.23 15.90 10.23
CA ASP A 336 25.19 15.27 11.16
C ASP A 336 24.61 15.15 12.57
N GLY A 337 23.95 16.20 13.07
CA GLY A 337 23.27 16.19 14.36
C GLY A 337 22.15 15.14 14.43
N LEU A 338 21.35 14.98 13.38
CA LEU A 338 20.31 13.96 13.30
C LEU A 338 20.90 12.55 13.33
N ASN A 339 21.97 12.31 12.57
CA ASN A 339 22.68 11.01 12.57
C ASN A 339 23.29 10.69 13.95
N LEU A 340 23.88 11.68 14.63
CA LEU A 340 24.41 11.50 15.97
C LEU A 340 23.30 11.17 16.98
N LEU A 341 22.18 11.89 16.93
CA LEU A 341 21.03 11.63 17.80
C LEU A 341 20.40 10.25 17.53
N ALA A 342 20.43 9.79 16.27
CA ALA A 342 19.98 8.44 15.92
C ALA A 342 20.83 7.37 16.62
N VAL A 343 22.16 7.55 16.69
CA VAL A 343 23.05 6.64 17.43
C VAL A 343 22.74 6.66 18.93
N ASP A 344 22.50 7.84 19.51
CA ASP A 344 22.09 7.96 20.92
C ASP A 344 20.76 7.24 21.18
N ALA A 345 19.79 7.37 20.27
CA ALA A 345 18.50 6.67 20.34
C ALA A 345 18.66 5.14 20.29
N VAL A 346 19.61 4.62 19.49
CA VAL A 346 19.96 3.19 19.49
C VAL A 346 20.54 2.79 20.86
N LEU A 347 21.53 3.53 21.37
CA LEU A 347 22.20 3.23 22.63
C LEU A 347 21.27 3.28 23.84
N ALA A 348 20.31 4.21 23.84
CA ALA A 348 19.29 4.35 24.87
C ALA A 348 18.45 3.06 25.05
N ASN A 349 18.44 2.14 24.09
CA ASN A 349 17.77 0.83 24.28
C ASN A 349 18.46 -0.06 25.32
N LEU A 350 19.68 0.23 25.76
CA LEU A 350 20.42 -0.58 26.75
C LEU A 350 19.62 -0.80 28.04
N GLU A 351 18.93 0.24 28.52
CA GLU A 351 18.12 0.18 29.75
C GLU A 351 16.87 -0.68 29.60
N THR A 352 16.27 -0.71 28.41
CA THR A 352 14.96 -1.33 28.16
C THR A 352 15.07 -2.73 27.55
N LEU A 353 16.06 -2.96 26.68
CA LEU A 353 16.23 -4.20 25.91
C LEU A 353 17.45 -5.02 26.37
N GLY A 354 18.34 -4.43 27.15
CA GLY A 354 19.58 -5.06 27.60
C GLY A 354 20.68 -5.11 26.54
N LEU A 355 21.88 -5.50 26.98
CA LEU A 355 23.12 -5.39 26.19
C LEU A 355 23.06 -6.12 24.85
N ALA A 356 22.61 -7.38 24.83
CA ALA A 356 22.64 -8.20 23.62
C ALA A 356 21.77 -7.63 22.48
N ARG A 357 20.54 -7.21 22.80
CA ARG A 357 19.62 -6.62 21.81
C ARG A 357 20.13 -5.26 21.34
N THR A 358 20.65 -4.42 22.24
CA THR A 358 21.23 -3.12 21.87
C THR A 358 22.46 -3.27 20.97
N LEU A 359 23.35 -4.24 21.23
CA LEU A 359 24.47 -4.54 20.33
C LEU A 359 23.98 -4.99 18.94
N GLY A 360 22.92 -5.80 18.89
CA GLY A 360 22.26 -6.15 17.61
C GLY A 360 21.74 -4.93 16.87
N LEU A 361 21.06 -3.99 17.56
CA LEU A 361 20.57 -2.75 16.94
C LEU A 361 21.71 -1.88 16.41
N ILE A 362 22.84 -1.81 17.12
CA ILE A 362 24.04 -1.10 16.65
C ILE A 362 24.57 -1.74 15.36
N GLN A 363 24.66 -3.07 15.31
CA GLN A 363 25.12 -3.78 14.11
C GLN A 363 24.21 -3.51 12.90
N GLU A 364 22.89 -3.58 13.10
CA GLU A 364 21.91 -3.28 12.05
C GLU A 364 21.98 -1.82 11.59
N ALA A 365 22.05 -0.86 12.51
CA ALA A 365 22.19 0.56 12.17
C ALA A 365 23.51 0.85 11.42
N MET A 366 24.63 0.28 11.86
CA MET A 366 25.92 0.44 11.18
C MET A 366 25.93 -0.16 9.78
N HIS A 367 25.33 -1.34 9.62
CA HIS A 367 25.23 -1.98 8.30
C HIS A 367 24.38 -1.12 7.37
N MET A 368 23.19 -0.72 7.81
CA MET A 368 22.30 0.18 7.06
C MET A 368 23.01 1.45 6.60
N CYS A 369 23.68 2.17 7.51
CA CYS A 369 24.39 3.41 7.17
C CYS A 369 25.48 3.17 6.13
N ARG A 370 26.27 2.07 6.25
CA ARG A 370 27.30 1.73 5.26
C ARG A 370 26.67 1.47 3.89
N GLU A 371 25.63 0.66 3.84
CA GLU A 371 24.93 0.32 2.60
C GLU A 371 24.35 1.57 1.93
N SER A 372 23.68 2.44 2.70
CA SER A 372 23.10 3.69 2.18
C SER A 372 24.15 4.66 1.64
N ILE A 373 25.27 4.84 2.34
CA ILE A 373 26.38 5.69 1.87
C ILE A 373 27.02 5.10 0.60
N GLU A 374 27.24 3.79 0.55
CA GLU A 374 27.76 3.13 -0.66
C GLU A 374 26.81 3.26 -1.84
N GLY A 375 25.50 3.14 -1.62
CA GLY A 375 24.48 3.36 -2.64
C GLY A 375 24.47 4.80 -3.17
N GLN A 376 24.53 5.80 -2.29
CA GLN A 376 24.65 7.20 -2.66
C GLN A 376 25.91 7.45 -3.50
N ALA A 377 27.05 6.86 -3.09
CA ALA A 377 28.31 6.99 -3.82
C ALA A 377 28.25 6.37 -5.22
N MET A 378 27.50 5.28 -5.41
CA MET A 378 27.29 4.68 -6.73
C MET A 378 26.56 5.64 -7.67
N GLU A 379 25.44 6.22 -7.23
CA GLU A 379 24.64 7.15 -8.02
C GLU A 379 25.42 8.43 -8.36
N LEU A 380 26.01 9.09 -7.34
CA LEU A 380 26.86 10.26 -7.55
C LEU A 380 28.06 9.94 -8.45
N GLY A 381 28.62 8.75 -8.34
CA GLY A 381 29.69 8.27 -9.21
C GLY A 381 29.26 8.13 -10.67
N TRP A 382 28.02 7.69 -10.95
CA TRP A 382 27.48 7.65 -12.31
C TRP A 382 27.28 9.05 -12.89
N ILE A 383 26.74 9.98 -12.09
CA ILE A 383 26.56 11.38 -12.48
C ILE A 383 27.92 12.02 -12.79
N HIS A 384 28.87 11.93 -11.86
CA HIS A 384 30.20 12.51 -11.99
C HIS A 384 30.96 11.98 -13.21
N ARG A 385 30.94 10.66 -13.43
CA ARG A 385 31.62 10.03 -14.58
C ARG A 385 30.83 10.14 -15.87
N ARG A 386 29.62 10.71 -15.86
CA ARG A 386 28.72 10.80 -17.02
C ARG A 386 28.44 9.44 -17.66
N VAL A 387 28.22 8.45 -16.79
CA VAL A 387 27.92 7.07 -17.20
C VAL A 387 26.44 6.80 -17.00
N VAL A 388 25.80 6.20 -17.99
CA VAL A 388 24.50 5.55 -17.84
C VAL A 388 24.77 4.05 -17.80
N PRO A 389 24.40 3.33 -16.73
CA PRO A 389 24.55 1.88 -16.66
C PRO A 389 23.82 1.19 -17.82
N SER A 390 24.32 0.02 -18.22
CA SER A 390 23.77 -0.73 -19.35
C SER A 390 22.86 -1.89 -18.93
N ARG A 391 22.70 -2.12 -17.62
CA ARG A 391 21.96 -3.25 -17.07
C ARG A 391 21.05 -2.82 -15.94
N ASP A 392 19.89 -3.49 -15.83
CA ASP A 392 18.97 -3.25 -14.71
C ASP A 392 19.57 -3.70 -13.38
N GLU A 393 20.46 -4.71 -13.39
CA GLU A 393 21.13 -5.18 -12.18
C GLU A 393 22.03 -4.12 -11.52
N ASP A 394 22.59 -3.20 -12.32
CA ASP A 394 23.37 -2.08 -11.79
C ASP A 394 22.46 -1.14 -10.99
N TYR A 395 21.27 -0.83 -11.52
CA TYR A 395 20.24 -0.08 -10.80
C TYR A 395 19.73 -0.84 -9.58
N PHE A 396 19.48 -2.15 -9.68
CA PHE A 396 19.03 -2.96 -8.54
C PHE A 396 20.03 -2.94 -7.40
N THR A 397 21.33 -3.01 -7.72
CA THR A 397 22.40 -2.92 -6.73
C THR A 397 22.41 -1.56 -6.06
N MET A 398 22.43 -0.48 -6.85
CA MET A 398 22.40 0.89 -6.32
C MET A 398 21.14 1.14 -5.48
N SER A 399 19.96 0.82 -6.00
CA SER A 399 18.66 1.05 -5.35
C SER A 399 18.51 0.22 -4.06
N THR A 400 18.97 -1.03 -4.04
CA THR A 400 19.02 -1.84 -2.80
C THR A 400 19.86 -1.15 -1.73
N LYS A 401 21.04 -0.65 -2.11
CA LYS A 401 21.99 -0.01 -1.21
C LYS A 401 21.49 1.35 -0.72
N LYS A 402 21.16 2.24 -1.66
CA LYS A 402 20.70 3.61 -1.37
C LYS A 402 19.39 3.59 -0.60
N THR A 403 18.39 2.84 -1.05
CA THR A 403 17.01 2.90 -0.51
C THR A 403 16.55 1.63 0.18
N GLY A 404 16.81 0.45 -0.40
CA GLY A 404 16.26 -0.83 0.05
C GLY A 404 16.61 -1.18 1.50
N TRP A 405 17.88 -1.02 1.90
CA TRP A 405 18.35 -1.33 3.24
C TRP A 405 17.64 -0.51 4.32
N TYR A 406 17.64 0.83 4.21
CA TYR A 406 17.07 1.67 5.26
C TYR A 406 15.54 1.78 5.20
N THR A 407 14.92 1.52 4.04
CA THR A 407 13.47 1.66 3.86
C THR A 407 12.70 0.40 4.19
N CYS A 408 13.23 -0.78 3.83
CA CYS A 408 12.47 -2.03 3.90
C CYS A 408 13.15 -3.11 4.75
N ILE A 409 14.47 -3.34 4.57
CA ILE A 409 15.17 -4.49 5.17
C ILE A 409 15.50 -4.24 6.65
N THR A 410 16.29 -3.20 6.93
CA THR A 410 16.72 -2.83 8.29
C THR A 410 15.55 -2.58 9.23
N PRO A 411 14.46 -1.87 8.85
CA PRO A 411 13.30 -1.74 9.72
C PRO A 411 12.76 -3.09 10.24
N CYS A 412 12.62 -4.09 9.36
CA CYS A 412 12.15 -5.41 9.77
C CYS A 412 13.14 -6.11 10.72
N ARG A 413 14.44 -6.04 10.39
CA ARG A 413 15.51 -6.66 11.19
C ARG A 413 15.64 -6.00 12.56
N MET A 414 15.58 -4.67 12.66
CA MET A 414 15.59 -3.95 13.94
C MET A 414 14.38 -4.32 14.79
N GLY A 415 13.18 -4.44 14.20
CA GLY A 415 12.00 -4.91 14.91
C GLY A 415 12.16 -6.33 15.47
N ALA A 416 12.73 -7.24 14.67
CA ALA A 416 13.05 -8.59 15.11
C ALA A 416 14.09 -8.62 16.25
N VAL A 417 15.14 -7.79 16.16
CA VAL A 417 16.14 -7.63 17.23
C VAL A 417 15.51 -7.10 18.51
N CYS A 418 14.59 -6.14 18.43
CA CYS A 418 13.82 -5.68 19.59
C CYS A 418 13.04 -6.82 20.27
N ALA A 419 12.54 -7.77 19.48
CA ALA A 419 11.87 -8.97 19.97
C ALA A 419 12.84 -10.08 20.46
N GLY A 420 14.15 -9.82 20.44
CA GLY A 420 15.17 -10.76 20.92
C GLY A 420 15.71 -11.71 19.84
N VAL A 421 15.38 -11.50 18.56
CA VAL A 421 15.96 -12.27 17.45
C VAL A 421 17.31 -11.67 17.08
N THR A 422 18.40 -12.33 17.49
CA THR A 422 19.77 -11.91 17.15
C THR A 422 20.51 -12.90 16.26
N ASP A 423 19.87 -14.03 15.90
CA ASP A 423 20.44 -15.00 14.97
C ASP A 423 20.46 -14.43 13.54
N PRO A 424 21.65 -14.24 12.93
CA PRO A 424 21.77 -13.72 11.56
C PRO A 424 20.99 -14.55 10.54
N ALA A 425 20.85 -15.87 10.73
CA ALA A 425 20.15 -16.76 9.79
C ALA A 425 18.63 -16.57 9.82
N VAL A 426 18.07 -16.09 10.94
CA VAL A 426 16.65 -15.71 11.03
C VAL A 426 16.46 -14.31 10.47
N LEU A 427 17.35 -13.37 10.80
CA LEU A 427 17.29 -12.00 10.28
C LEU A 427 17.43 -11.96 8.75
N SER A 428 18.28 -12.80 8.17
CA SER A 428 18.48 -12.84 6.71
C SER A 428 17.27 -13.35 5.92
N ARG A 429 16.23 -13.87 6.60
CA ARG A 429 14.97 -14.27 5.96
C ARG A 429 14.18 -13.07 5.45
N PHE A 430 14.39 -11.88 6.01
CA PHE A 430 13.78 -10.64 5.54
C PHE A 430 14.41 -10.12 4.25
N ASP A 431 15.71 -10.36 4.07
CA ASP A 431 16.55 -9.61 3.13
C ASP A 431 16.01 -9.64 1.70
N GLU A 432 15.80 -10.83 1.13
CA GLU A 432 15.45 -10.92 -0.29
C GLU A 432 14.02 -10.44 -0.60
N ALA A 433 13.05 -10.75 0.25
CA ALA A 433 11.68 -10.29 0.09
C ALA A 433 11.63 -8.76 0.12
N PHE A 434 12.21 -8.16 1.16
CA PHE A 434 12.20 -6.72 1.35
C PHE A 434 13.20 -5.97 0.44
N ARG A 435 14.20 -6.65 -0.11
CA ARG A 435 15.03 -6.12 -1.21
C ARG A 435 14.19 -5.92 -2.47
N LEU A 436 13.47 -6.95 -2.91
CA LEU A 436 12.64 -6.88 -4.12
C LEU A 436 11.51 -5.86 -3.97
N ILE A 437 10.81 -5.88 -2.82
CA ILE A 437 9.78 -4.89 -2.47
C ILE A 437 10.38 -3.48 -2.44
N GLY A 438 11.56 -3.30 -1.84
CA GLY A 438 12.23 -2.00 -1.76
C GLY A 438 12.64 -1.45 -3.13
N ILE A 439 13.10 -2.29 -4.05
CA ILE A 439 13.40 -1.88 -5.43
C ILE A 439 12.10 -1.48 -6.15
N ALA A 440 11.05 -2.30 -6.05
CA ALA A 440 9.75 -1.99 -6.65
C ALA A 440 9.18 -0.66 -6.13
N PHE A 441 9.32 -0.39 -4.83
CA PHE A 441 8.96 0.89 -4.20
C PHE A 441 9.67 2.07 -4.86
N GLN A 442 10.99 1.96 -5.03
CA GLN A 442 11.79 3.04 -5.61
C GLN A 442 11.43 3.27 -7.08
N ILE A 443 11.26 2.20 -7.86
CA ILE A 443 10.83 2.34 -9.27
C ILE A 443 9.48 3.05 -9.35
N GLN A 444 8.53 2.71 -8.46
CA GLN A 444 7.24 3.40 -8.42
C GLN A 444 7.37 4.87 -8.02
N ASP A 445 8.20 5.20 -7.04
CA ASP A 445 8.47 6.60 -6.65
C ASP A 445 9.13 7.40 -7.79
N ASP A 446 10.03 6.77 -8.57
CA ASP A 446 10.66 7.36 -9.75
C ASP A 446 9.61 7.58 -10.87
N ILE A 447 8.69 6.63 -11.09
CA ILE A 447 7.59 6.80 -12.07
C ILE A 447 6.69 7.96 -11.66
N LEU A 448 6.27 8.01 -10.40
CA LEU A 448 5.43 9.09 -9.86
C LEU A 448 6.10 10.46 -9.99
N ASN A 449 7.43 10.55 -9.94
CA ASN A 449 8.13 11.81 -10.18
C ASN A 449 7.97 12.33 -11.62
N LEU A 450 7.75 11.42 -12.59
CA LEU A 450 7.64 11.75 -14.01
C LEU A 450 6.20 11.95 -14.50
N VAL A 451 5.24 11.20 -13.94
CA VAL A 451 3.85 11.18 -14.44
C VAL A 451 2.80 11.52 -13.39
N GLY A 452 3.17 11.66 -12.13
CA GLY A 452 2.23 11.99 -11.04
C GLY A 452 1.73 13.43 -11.13
N ASP A 453 0.52 13.66 -10.62
CA ASP A 453 -0.04 15.00 -10.47
C ASP A 453 0.84 15.85 -9.52
N GLU A 454 1.21 17.06 -9.95
CA GLU A 454 2.02 18.02 -9.18
C GLU A 454 1.45 18.26 -7.78
N ALA A 455 0.12 18.24 -7.63
CA ALA A 455 -0.56 18.44 -6.35
C ALA A 455 -0.33 17.30 -5.34
N LEU A 456 -0.06 16.07 -5.83
CA LEU A 456 0.06 14.87 -4.98
C LEU A 456 1.51 14.56 -4.58
N TYR A 457 2.50 15.00 -5.36
CA TYR A 457 3.88 14.54 -5.20
C TYR A 457 4.76 15.47 -4.33
N GLY A 458 4.42 16.76 -4.21
CA GLY A 458 5.07 17.68 -3.27
C GLY A 458 6.58 17.90 -3.49
N LYS A 459 7.09 17.55 -4.69
CA LYS A 459 8.41 17.89 -5.24
C LYS A 459 8.22 18.63 -6.58
N GLU A 460 9.32 19.18 -7.10
CA GLU A 460 9.42 19.68 -8.47
C GLU A 460 9.11 18.56 -9.48
N ALA A 461 8.19 18.83 -10.42
CA ALA A 461 7.87 17.92 -11.51
C ALA A 461 9.12 17.61 -12.34
N LEU A 462 9.31 16.35 -12.74
CA LEU A 462 10.49 15.89 -13.47
C LEU A 462 11.82 16.14 -12.73
N GLY A 463 11.77 16.35 -11.42
CA GLY A 463 12.94 16.59 -10.58
C GLY A 463 14.06 15.59 -10.81
N ASP A 464 13.77 14.29 -10.94
CA ASP A 464 14.78 13.25 -11.17
C ASP A 464 15.52 13.46 -12.51
N LEU A 465 14.85 13.96 -13.56
CA LEU A 465 15.49 14.31 -14.83
C LEU A 465 16.34 15.57 -14.69
N LEU A 466 15.87 16.55 -13.93
CA LEU A 466 16.59 17.79 -13.63
C LEU A 466 17.88 17.50 -12.84
N GLU A 467 17.79 16.66 -11.82
CA GLU A 467 18.90 16.12 -11.01
C GLU A 467 19.82 15.21 -11.85
N GLY A 468 19.33 14.67 -12.96
CA GLY A 468 20.06 13.76 -13.81
C GLY A 468 20.20 12.37 -13.20
N LYS A 469 19.22 11.90 -12.44
CA LYS A 469 19.23 10.55 -11.86
C LYS A 469 19.18 9.48 -12.93
N ARG A 470 19.90 8.38 -12.71
CA ARG A 470 19.94 7.21 -13.62
C ARG A 470 18.87 6.20 -13.18
N THR A 471 17.61 6.58 -13.33
CA THR A 471 16.47 5.71 -13.04
C THR A 471 16.42 4.55 -14.04
N VAL A 472 15.69 3.49 -13.69
CA VAL A 472 15.56 2.31 -14.57
C VAL A 472 14.94 2.65 -15.94
N MET A 473 14.06 3.66 -15.98
CA MET A 473 13.47 4.18 -17.22
C MET A 473 14.53 4.80 -18.14
N LEU A 474 15.48 5.53 -17.57
CA LEU A 474 16.59 6.13 -18.32
C LEU A 474 17.56 5.07 -18.83
N ILE A 475 17.87 4.07 -18.01
CA ILE A 475 18.70 2.92 -18.40
C ILE A 475 18.03 2.15 -19.54
N HIS A 476 16.72 1.91 -19.46
CA HIS A 476 15.95 1.32 -20.55
C HIS A 476 16.00 2.16 -21.81
N LEU A 477 15.75 3.48 -21.72
CA LEU A 477 15.80 4.40 -22.86
C LEU A 477 17.17 4.36 -23.56
N PHE A 478 18.27 4.44 -22.82
CA PHE A 478 19.62 4.46 -23.39
C PHE A 478 20.03 3.13 -24.05
N ARG A 479 19.43 2.00 -23.65
CA ARG A 479 19.61 0.71 -24.32
C ARG A 479 18.89 0.63 -25.67
N HIS A 480 17.75 1.30 -25.81
CA HIS A 480 16.87 1.18 -26.98
C HIS A 480 16.98 2.37 -27.96
N ALA A 481 17.47 3.52 -27.50
CA ALA A 481 17.70 4.68 -28.34
C ALA A 481 18.84 4.43 -29.35
N GLY A 482 18.60 4.82 -30.61
CA GLY A 482 19.63 4.80 -31.65
C GLY A 482 20.76 5.78 -31.37
N ASP A 483 21.92 5.57 -31.99
CA ASP A 483 23.17 6.28 -31.63
C ASP A 483 23.06 7.81 -31.60
N ARG A 484 22.38 8.39 -32.60
CA ARG A 484 22.18 9.86 -32.69
C ARG A 484 21.30 10.39 -31.57
N GLU A 485 20.19 9.72 -31.29
CA GLU A 485 19.27 10.10 -30.21
C GLU A 485 19.94 9.93 -28.86
N ARG A 486 20.64 8.82 -28.64
CA ARG A 486 21.41 8.56 -27.42
C ARG A 486 22.48 9.62 -27.16
N GLN A 487 23.18 10.09 -28.21
CA GLN A 487 24.12 11.19 -28.07
C GLN A 487 23.41 12.48 -27.61
N ARG A 488 22.31 12.86 -28.27
CA ARG A 488 21.52 14.05 -27.92
C ARG A 488 20.97 13.97 -26.49
N LEU A 489 20.34 12.86 -26.12
CA LEU A 489 19.82 12.64 -24.76
C LEU A 489 20.95 12.66 -23.73
N GLY A 490 22.13 12.14 -24.08
CA GLY A 490 23.32 12.22 -23.25
C GLY A 490 23.80 13.66 -23.04
N GLU A 491 23.79 14.49 -24.07
CA GLU A 491 24.13 15.92 -23.97
C GLU A 491 23.19 16.65 -22.99
N LEU A 492 21.88 16.35 -23.03
CA LEU A 492 20.89 16.93 -22.12
C LEU A 492 21.06 16.43 -20.68
N LEU A 493 21.20 15.12 -20.51
CA LEU A 493 21.33 14.47 -19.20
C LEU A 493 22.57 14.96 -18.43
N HIS A 494 23.68 15.19 -19.13
CA HIS A 494 24.97 15.56 -18.55
C HIS A 494 25.15 17.07 -18.29
N GLN A 495 24.15 17.89 -18.63
CA GLN A 495 24.17 19.30 -18.25
C GLN A 495 24.09 19.45 -16.72
N PRO A 496 24.86 20.38 -16.13
CA PRO A 496 24.66 20.78 -14.73
C PRO A 496 23.21 21.17 -14.49
N ARG A 497 22.70 20.94 -13.27
CA ARG A 497 21.31 21.26 -12.92
C ARG A 497 20.96 22.73 -13.21
N ALA A 498 21.87 23.65 -12.91
CA ALA A 498 21.71 25.09 -13.16
C ALA A 498 21.54 25.44 -14.66
N ASP A 499 22.03 24.61 -15.58
CA ASP A 499 21.95 24.83 -17.02
C ASP A 499 20.80 24.03 -17.67
N LYS A 500 20.13 23.17 -16.91
CA LYS A 500 19.11 22.25 -17.43
C LYS A 500 17.72 22.87 -17.30
N SER A 501 17.09 23.15 -18.44
CA SER A 501 15.74 23.72 -18.50
C SER A 501 14.65 22.66 -18.36
N GLN A 502 13.42 23.10 -18.11
CA GLN A 502 12.23 22.25 -18.18
C GLN A 502 12.08 21.58 -19.56
N ASP A 503 12.33 22.33 -20.65
CA ASP A 503 12.29 21.80 -22.01
C ASP A 503 13.25 20.61 -22.20
N ASN A 504 14.42 20.63 -21.55
CA ASN A 504 15.36 19.51 -21.59
C ASN A 504 14.79 18.26 -20.90
N ALA A 505 14.11 18.44 -19.76
CA ALA A 505 13.44 17.36 -19.04
C ALA A 505 12.24 16.81 -19.83
N ASP A 506 11.47 17.67 -20.48
CA ASP A 506 10.36 17.29 -21.34
C ASP A 506 10.83 16.51 -22.58
N GLU A 507 11.96 16.88 -23.19
CA GLU A 507 12.57 16.13 -24.31
C GLU A 507 12.95 14.71 -23.88
N LEU A 508 13.56 14.55 -22.69
CA LEU A 508 13.89 13.26 -22.10
C LEU A 508 12.64 12.42 -21.81
N LEU A 509 11.61 13.02 -21.20
CA LEU A 509 10.33 12.35 -20.92
C LEU A 509 9.61 11.91 -22.19
N ALA A 510 9.58 12.76 -23.22
CA ALA A 510 9.01 12.43 -24.51
C ALA A 510 9.74 11.25 -25.17
N ALA A 511 11.07 11.19 -25.06
CA ALA A 511 11.85 10.04 -25.51
C ALA A 511 11.52 8.77 -24.70
N MET A 512 11.40 8.87 -23.38
CA MET A 512 10.99 7.75 -22.53
C MET A 512 9.63 7.18 -22.96
N ARG A 513 8.64 8.03 -23.23
CA ARG A 513 7.31 7.63 -23.73
C ARG A 513 7.38 6.97 -25.10
N ARG A 514 8.14 7.53 -26.05
CA ARG A 514 8.29 6.94 -27.40
C ARG A 514 8.89 5.54 -27.36
N HIS A 515 9.82 5.30 -26.44
CA HIS A 515 10.51 4.01 -26.28
C HIS A 515 9.85 3.07 -25.27
N GLY A 516 8.65 3.39 -24.77
CA GLY A 516 7.92 2.53 -23.83
C GLY A 516 8.61 2.33 -22.49
N SER A 517 9.45 3.28 -22.07
CA SER A 517 10.31 3.12 -20.88
C SER A 517 9.53 3.21 -19.57
N ILE A 518 8.40 3.92 -19.55
CA ILE A 518 7.52 4.06 -18.38
C ILE A 518 6.74 2.76 -18.18
N GLU A 519 6.21 2.20 -19.26
CA GLU A 519 5.49 0.93 -19.29
C GLU A 519 6.43 -0.20 -18.86
N TYR A 520 7.65 -0.23 -19.41
CA TYR A 520 8.69 -1.16 -19.00
C TYR A 520 8.97 -1.11 -17.49
N ALA A 521 9.15 0.09 -16.93
CA ALA A 521 9.43 0.27 -15.51
C ALA A 521 8.23 -0.13 -14.64
N THR A 522 7.01 0.17 -15.08
CA THR A 522 5.77 -0.24 -14.41
C THR A 522 5.67 -1.77 -14.33
N GLU A 523 5.87 -2.46 -15.45
CA GLU A 523 5.86 -3.93 -15.48
C GLU A 523 6.99 -4.54 -14.65
N LEU A 524 8.17 -3.91 -14.66
CA LEU A 524 9.30 -4.37 -13.86
C LEU A 524 9.02 -4.23 -12.36
N ALA A 525 8.47 -3.10 -11.92
CA ALA A 525 8.05 -2.89 -10.55
C ALA A 525 7.00 -3.93 -10.12
N ASP A 526 5.99 -4.19 -10.96
CA ASP A 526 4.95 -5.20 -10.71
C ASP A 526 5.54 -6.62 -10.57
N ARG A 527 6.50 -7.00 -11.44
CA ARG A 527 7.17 -8.31 -11.37
C ARG A 527 8.00 -8.44 -10.09
N LEU A 528 8.83 -7.45 -9.79
CA LEU A 528 9.68 -7.45 -8.58
C LEU A 528 8.83 -7.48 -7.31
N ALA A 529 7.71 -6.75 -7.30
CA ALA A 529 6.72 -6.78 -6.24
C ALA A 529 6.15 -8.19 -6.03
N ALA A 530 5.66 -8.83 -7.10
CA ALA A 530 5.10 -10.17 -7.04
C ALA A 530 6.12 -11.21 -6.55
N ASP A 531 7.35 -11.14 -7.06
CA ASP A 531 8.45 -11.99 -6.60
C ASP A 531 8.74 -11.73 -5.11
N GLY A 532 8.80 -10.46 -4.70
CA GLY A 532 9.00 -10.06 -3.31
C GLY A 532 7.94 -10.63 -2.35
N ILE A 533 6.67 -10.62 -2.75
CA ILE A 533 5.57 -11.25 -1.99
C ILE A 533 5.75 -12.77 -1.92
N ALA A 534 6.10 -13.42 -3.03
CA ALA A 534 6.35 -14.86 -3.02
C ALA A 534 7.52 -15.24 -2.11
N ARG A 535 8.58 -14.42 -2.07
CA ARG A 535 9.68 -14.57 -1.10
C ARG A 535 9.21 -14.33 0.33
N PHE A 536 8.37 -13.32 0.56
CA PHE A 536 7.82 -13.00 1.88
C PHE A 536 7.07 -14.21 2.48
N GLU A 537 6.11 -14.78 1.74
CA GLU A 537 5.33 -15.92 2.25
C GLU A 537 6.19 -17.16 2.49
N ARG A 538 7.16 -17.42 1.60
CA ARG A 538 8.03 -18.60 1.70
C ARG A 538 9.08 -18.46 2.79
N ASP A 539 9.83 -17.36 2.80
CA ASP A 539 11.02 -17.19 3.64
C ASP A 539 10.64 -16.80 5.08
N LEU A 540 9.49 -16.12 5.27
CA LEU A 540 8.93 -15.79 6.58
C LEU A 540 7.85 -16.75 7.06
N ALA A 541 7.73 -17.94 6.44
CA ALA A 541 6.87 -19.02 6.92
C ALA A 541 7.23 -19.48 8.36
N VAL A 542 8.46 -19.22 8.80
CA VAL A 542 8.93 -19.49 10.17
C VAL A 542 8.22 -18.62 11.23
N ILE A 543 7.68 -17.47 10.82
CA ILE A 543 6.92 -16.58 11.70
C ILE A 543 5.46 -17.04 11.72
N PRO A 544 4.87 -17.34 12.89
CA PRO A 544 3.45 -17.69 13.00
C PRO A 544 2.54 -16.59 12.47
N GLU A 545 1.37 -16.96 11.93
CA GLU A 545 0.35 -15.97 11.54
C GLU A 545 -0.20 -15.25 12.77
N ASN A 546 0.02 -13.93 12.84
CA ASN A 546 -0.43 -13.03 13.90
C ASN A 546 -0.61 -11.60 13.34
N GLU A 547 -1.04 -10.66 14.19
CA GLU A 547 -1.26 -9.25 13.78
C GLU A 547 0.00 -8.59 13.23
N GLY A 548 1.17 -8.80 13.84
CA GLY A 548 2.42 -8.22 13.37
C GLY A 548 2.79 -8.69 11.97
N LYS A 549 2.71 -9.99 11.70
CA LYS A 549 2.94 -10.56 10.38
C LYS A 549 1.91 -10.11 9.35
N ALA A 550 0.65 -9.96 9.76
CA ALA A 550 -0.41 -9.41 8.91
C ALA A 550 -0.11 -7.96 8.48
N VAL A 551 0.35 -7.11 9.40
CA VAL A 551 0.76 -5.73 9.05
C VAL A 551 1.98 -5.72 8.13
N LEU A 552 2.98 -6.59 8.36
CA LEU A 552 4.11 -6.71 7.42
C LEU A 552 3.65 -7.10 6.01
N ARG A 553 2.72 -8.05 5.90
CA ARG A 553 2.12 -8.45 4.63
C ARG A 553 1.35 -7.30 3.97
N GLN A 554 0.57 -6.54 4.74
CA GLN A 554 -0.11 -5.35 4.22
C GLN A 554 0.88 -4.32 3.68
N ILE A 555 1.99 -4.06 4.38
CA ILE A 555 3.02 -3.14 3.90
C ILE A 555 3.68 -3.64 2.63
N ALA A 556 4.00 -4.94 2.57
CA ALA A 556 4.60 -5.57 1.41
C ALA A 556 3.72 -5.36 0.14
N HIS A 557 2.40 -5.47 0.27
CA HIS A 557 1.47 -5.16 -0.83
C HIS A 557 1.27 -3.65 -1.04
N TYR A 558 1.22 -2.84 0.02
CA TYR A 558 1.00 -1.39 -0.05
C TYR A 558 2.01 -0.67 -0.93
N VAL A 559 3.27 -1.09 -0.82
CA VAL A 559 4.37 -0.57 -1.63
C VAL A 559 4.11 -0.69 -3.13
N THR A 560 3.20 -1.57 -3.54
CA THR A 560 2.99 -2.01 -4.93
C THR A 560 1.63 -1.56 -5.48
N THR A 561 0.71 -1.11 -4.63
CA THR A 561 -0.67 -0.73 -4.99
C THR A 561 -0.90 0.77 -5.01
N ARG A 562 0.13 1.60 -4.78
CA ARG A 562 -0.05 3.06 -4.80
C ARG A 562 -0.60 3.48 -6.16
N PRO A 563 -1.67 4.30 -6.21
CA PRO A 563 -2.15 4.83 -7.47
C PRO A 563 -1.03 5.65 -8.11
N LEU A 564 -0.85 5.44 -9.43
CA LEU A 564 0.05 6.19 -10.29
C LEU A 564 -0.56 7.55 -10.63
#